data_AF-A0A034WIP0-F1
#
_entry.id   AF-A0A034WIP0-F1
#
_cell.length_a   1.000
_cell.length_b   1.000
_cell.length_c   1.000
_cell.angle_alpha   90.00
_cell.angle_beta   90.00
_cell.angle_gamma   90.00
#
_symmetry.space_group_name_H-M   'P 1'
#
loop_
_entity.id
_entity.type
_entity.pdbx_description
1 polymer ?
#
loop_
_entity_poly.entity_id
_entity_poly.type
_entity_poly.pdbx_seq_one_letter_code
_entity_poly.pdbx_strand_id
1 'polypeptide(L)'
;MRIAFGNKFGYFSLLLINCLLLSSSEAQRTVGARGVLRRNYTGKKPVVIQHRSQDAVNYYEHENGAKIIKSSHFELDYTLGRKITFFCMAQGNPRPTITWFKDGAELYQHRFFQVHESHIDADIIKSKMEIDPTTQMDAGYYECQADNIYAIDRRGFRTDYVMINF
;
A
#
# COMPACT_ATOMS: atom_id res chain seq x y z
N MET A 1 -5.06 -96.29 8.04
CA MET A 1 -6.51 -96.04 8.18
C MET A 1 -6.77 -94.63 7.64
N ARG A 2 -7.07 -94.40 6.35
CA ARG A 2 -8.42 -94.25 5.73
C ARG A 2 -9.50 -93.87 6.76
N ILE A 3 -10.34 -92.83 6.64
CA ILE A 3 -11.21 -92.38 5.54
C ILE A 3 -11.63 -90.90 5.78
N ALA A 4 -11.86 -90.14 4.69
CA ALA A 4 -12.53 -88.84 4.67
C ALA A 4 -14.05 -89.00 4.41
N PHE A 5 -14.89 -88.09 4.93
CA PHE A 5 -16.22 -87.81 4.37
C PHE A 5 -16.50 -86.31 4.45
N GLY A 6 -16.92 -85.74 3.32
CA GLY A 6 -17.45 -84.38 3.20
C GLY A 6 -18.93 -84.38 2.84
N ASN A 7 -19.39 -83.20 2.40
CA ASN A 7 -20.69 -82.82 1.82
C ASN A 7 -21.84 -82.55 2.80
N LYS A 8 -22.81 -81.66 2.55
CA LYS A 8 -23.07 -80.49 1.67
C LYS A 8 -24.54 -80.13 1.97
N PHE A 9 -24.92 -78.86 2.10
CA PHE A 9 -26.26 -78.28 1.79
C PHE A 9 -26.11 -76.77 2.07
N GLY A 10 -26.44 -75.78 1.23
CA GLY A 10 -27.18 -75.73 -0.02
C GLY A 10 -28.12 -74.51 -0.01
N TYR A 11 -27.64 -73.38 -0.57
CA TYR A 11 -28.33 -72.27 -1.28
C TYR A 11 -29.66 -71.65 -0.81
N PHE A 12 -29.74 -70.30 -0.85
CA PHE A 12 -30.84 -69.36 -1.22
C PHE A 12 -30.54 -68.03 -0.47
N SER A 13 -30.41 -66.83 -1.03
CA SER A 13 -30.92 -66.22 -2.25
C SER A 13 -30.07 -64.99 -2.61
N LEU A 14 -30.00 -64.69 -3.92
CA LEU A 14 -29.40 -63.51 -4.54
C LEU A 14 -30.20 -62.24 -4.21
N LEU A 15 -29.50 -61.12 -3.96
CA LEU A 15 -29.88 -59.80 -4.49
C LEU A 15 -28.62 -59.04 -4.90
N LEU A 16 -28.53 -58.82 -6.21
CA LEU A 16 -27.63 -57.91 -6.90
C LEU A 16 -28.04 -56.46 -6.57
N ILE A 17 -27.09 -55.53 -6.52
CA ILE A 17 -27.00 -54.38 -7.45
C ILE A 17 -25.77 -53.52 -7.08
N ASN A 18 -24.91 -53.38 -8.09
CA ASN A 18 -23.81 -52.44 -8.21
C ASN A 18 -24.29 -50.98 -8.14
N CYS A 19 -23.53 -50.13 -7.46
CA CYS A 19 -23.35 -48.76 -7.93
C CYS A 19 -21.91 -48.31 -7.61
N LEU A 20 -20.98 -48.70 -8.49
CA LEU A 20 -19.78 -47.91 -8.72
C LEU A 20 -20.24 -46.60 -9.37
N LEU A 21 -19.78 -45.45 -8.84
CA LEU A 21 -19.06 -44.42 -9.60
C LEU A 21 -19.03 -43.08 -8.83
N LEU A 22 -17.83 -42.47 -8.85
CA LEU A 22 -17.51 -41.06 -8.60
C LEU A 22 -17.45 -40.67 -7.11
N SER A 23 -16.39 -40.05 -6.59
CA SER A 23 -15.16 -39.52 -7.17
C SER A 23 -14.17 -39.34 -6.01
N SER A 24 -12.88 -39.49 -6.30
CA SER A 24 -11.81 -39.01 -5.43
C SER A 24 -12.09 -37.56 -5.06
N SER A 25 -12.22 -37.25 -3.77
CA SER A 25 -12.16 -35.87 -3.32
C SER A 25 -10.73 -35.37 -3.54
N GLU A 26 -10.43 -34.95 -4.76
CA GLU A 26 -9.33 -34.03 -5.02
C GLU A 26 -9.63 -32.79 -4.19
N ALA A 27 -8.93 -32.64 -3.07
CA ALA A 27 -8.87 -31.39 -2.36
C ALA A 27 -8.19 -30.39 -3.31
N GLN A 28 -9.00 -29.71 -4.11
CA GLN A 28 -8.57 -28.56 -4.90
C GLN A 28 -7.89 -27.60 -3.94
N ARG A 29 -6.56 -27.47 -4.08
CA ARG A 29 -5.82 -26.32 -3.58
C ARG A 29 -6.37 -25.11 -4.33
N THR A 30 -7.45 -24.54 -3.81
CA THR A 30 -7.80 -23.18 -4.12
C THR A 30 -6.63 -22.35 -3.62
N VAL A 31 -5.90 -21.75 -4.56
CA VAL A 31 -5.07 -20.59 -4.26
C VAL A 31 -6.06 -19.55 -3.76
N GLY A 32 -6.29 -19.55 -2.45
CA GLY A 32 -6.98 -18.48 -1.78
C GLY A 32 -6.17 -17.24 -2.10
N ALA A 33 -6.64 -16.47 -3.08
CA ALA A 33 -6.21 -15.11 -3.27
C ALA A 33 -6.32 -14.50 -1.88
N ARG A 34 -5.16 -14.25 -1.25
CA ARG A 34 -5.09 -13.40 -0.08
C ARG A 34 -5.65 -12.09 -0.58
N GLY A 35 -6.94 -11.87 -0.33
CA GLY A 35 -7.53 -10.57 -0.41
C GLY A 35 -6.69 -9.73 0.51
N VAL A 36 -5.70 -9.04 -0.05
CA VAL A 36 -5.08 -7.91 0.59
C VAL A 36 -6.28 -7.06 0.93
N LEU A 37 -6.59 -6.98 2.23
CA LEU A 37 -7.52 -5.99 2.72
C LEU A 37 -6.93 -4.68 2.24
N ARG A 38 -7.43 -4.20 1.09
CA ARG A 38 -7.19 -2.85 0.61
C ARG A 38 -7.82 -2.02 1.71
N ARG A 39 -6.99 -1.66 2.70
CA ARG A 39 -7.38 -0.71 3.72
C ARG A 39 -7.77 0.50 2.88
N ASN A 40 -9.07 0.81 2.86
CA ASN A 40 -9.61 1.99 2.21
C ASN A 40 -9.04 3.20 2.96
N TYR A 41 -7.75 3.48 2.75
CA TYR A 41 -7.22 4.82 2.76
C TYR A 41 -7.83 5.48 1.53
N THR A 42 -9.13 5.72 1.65
CA THR A 42 -9.76 6.82 0.96
C THR A 42 -8.77 7.96 1.10
N GLY A 43 -8.24 8.46 -0.03
CA GLY A 43 -7.61 9.76 -0.10
C GLY A 43 -8.68 10.76 0.28
N LYS A 44 -9.06 10.75 1.56
CA LYS A 44 -10.01 11.67 2.12
C LYS A 44 -9.31 12.98 1.83
N LYS A 45 -9.95 13.76 0.97
CA LYS A 45 -9.92 15.22 1.02
C LYS A 45 -9.55 15.60 2.46
N PRO A 46 -8.54 16.46 2.66
CA PRO A 46 -8.05 16.78 4.00
C PRO A 46 -9.27 16.93 4.86
N VAL A 47 -9.30 16.19 6.00
CA VAL A 47 -10.41 16.27 6.95
C VAL A 47 -10.79 17.72 6.97
N VAL A 48 -12.00 18.06 6.48
CA VAL A 48 -12.46 19.43 6.60
C VAL A 48 -12.62 19.54 8.09
N ILE A 49 -11.60 20.10 8.73
CA ILE A 49 -11.64 20.44 10.13
C ILE A 49 -12.81 21.40 10.14
N GLN A 50 -13.97 20.94 10.57
CA GLN A 50 -15.03 21.86 10.94
C GLN A 50 -14.34 22.74 11.96
N HIS A 51 -14.04 23.98 11.55
CA HIS A 51 -13.19 24.90 12.28
C HIS A 51 -13.81 25.10 13.66
N ARG A 52 -13.40 24.24 14.61
CA ARG A 52 -14.08 24.06 15.89
C ARG A 52 -13.82 25.26 16.80
N SER A 53 -12.79 26.03 16.47
CA SER A 53 -12.39 27.28 17.09
C SER A 53 -11.73 28.19 16.05
N GLN A 54 -11.74 29.49 16.34
CA GLN A 54 -11.02 30.50 15.56
C GLN A 54 -9.51 30.21 15.50
N ASP A 55 -8.94 29.60 16.54
CA ASP A 55 -7.53 29.24 16.60
C ASP A 55 -7.13 28.24 15.51
N ALA A 56 -8.02 27.29 15.19
CA ALA A 56 -7.78 26.34 14.12
C ALA A 56 -7.79 27.03 12.74
N VAL A 57 -8.70 27.98 12.52
CA VAL A 57 -8.72 28.80 11.30
C VAL A 57 -7.40 29.55 11.17
N ASN A 58 -7.00 30.27 12.23
CA ASN A 58 -5.80 31.08 12.24
C ASN A 58 -4.53 30.26 12.00
N TYR A 59 -4.51 28.98 12.41
CA TYR A 59 -3.39 28.08 12.18
C TYR A 59 -3.33 27.57 10.72
N TYR A 60 -4.42 27.02 10.19
CA TYR A 60 -4.43 26.46 8.82
C TYR A 60 -4.48 27.51 7.71
N GLU A 61 -4.97 28.70 8.02
CA GLU A 61 -5.09 29.83 7.09
C GLU A 61 -4.10 30.96 7.39
N HIS A 62 -3.06 30.68 8.20
CA HIS A 62 -2.05 31.68 8.51
C HIS A 62 -1.37 32.18 7.23
N GLU A 63 -1.37 33.49 6.97
CA GLU A 63 -0.82 34.07 5.72
C GLU A 63 0.65 33.69 5.48
N ASN A 64 1.43 33.66 6.56
CA ASN A 64 2.85 33.27 6.57
C ASN A 64 3.08 31.76 6.78
N GLY A 65 2.03 30.97 6.95
CA GLY A 65 2.09 29.53 7.23
C GLY A 65 2.70 28.72 6.09
N ALA A 66 3.32 27.59 6.43
CA ALA A 66 3.76 26.64 5.43
C ALA A 66 2.56 26.07 4.66
N LYS A 67 2.62 26.11 3.33
CA LYS A 67 1.57 25.63 2.44
C LYS A 67 2.16 24.86 1.29
N ILE A 68 1.71 23.61 1.10
CA ILE A 68 2.09 22.78 -0.04
C ILE A 68 1.26 23.23 -1.24
N ILE A 69 1.95 23.83 -2.21
CA ILE A 69 1.34 24.38 -3.43
C ILE A 69 1.32 23.37 -4.58
N LYS A 70 2.22 22.37 -4.56
CA LYS A 70 2.23 21.29 -5.55
C LYS A 70 2.89 20.02 -5.00
N SER A 71 2.33 18.84 -5.26
CA SER A 71 2.93 17.56 -4.86
C SER A 71 2.56 16.44 -5.84
N SER A 72 3.24 15.30 -5.71
CA SER A 72 2.78 14.02 -6.29
C SER A 72 1.37 13.63 -5.77
N HIS A 73 0.60 12.88 -6.57
CA HIS A 73 -0.85 12.67 -6.42
C HIS A 73 -1.24 11.25 -5.98
N PHE A 74 -2.52 11.10 -5.59
CA PHE A 74 -3.05 10.08 -4.68
C PHE A 74 -2.76 8.60 -4.97
N GLU A 75 -2.42 8.20 -6.19
CA GLU A 75 -2.21 6.80 -6.56
C GLU A 75 -1.16 6.73 -7.68
N LEU A 76 0.12 6.56 -7.33
CA LEU A 76 1.21 6.40 -8.31
C LEU A 76 1.71 4.95 -8.31
N ASP A 77 1.46 4.23 -9.41
CA ASP A 77 2.03 2.91 -9.63
C ASP A 77 3.47 3.03 -10.17
N TYR A 78 4.37 2.20 -9.67
CA TYR A 78 5.75 2.14 -10.14
C TYR A 78 6.17 0.78 -10.69
N THR A 79 7.16 0.79 -11.58
CA THR A 79 7.74 -0.41 -12.15
C THR A 79 8.92 -0.88 -11.30
N LEU A 80 8.89 -2.15 -10.86
CA LEU A 80 9.99 -2.76 -10.11
C LEU A 80 11.32 -2.66 -10.84
N GLY A 81 12.41 -2.42 -10.09
CA GLY A 81 13.76 -2.31 -10.62
C GLY A 81 14.03 -1.03 -11.41
N ARG A 82 13.06 -0.11 -11.50
CA ARG A 82 13.22 1.21 -12.13
C ARG A 82 13.28 2.30 -11.09
N LYS A 83 13.87 3.43 -11.48
CA LYS A 83 13.86 4.64 -10.67
C LYS A 83 12.46 5.23 -10.60
N ILE A 84 12.08 5.70 -9.41
CA ILE A 84 10.89 6.53 -9.23
C ILE A 84 11.25 7.86 -8.60
N THR A 85 10.35 8.82 -8.78
CA THR A 85 10.55 10.17 -8.28
C THR A 85 9.23 10.72 -7.76
N PHE A 86 9.31 11.32 -6.58
CA PHE A 86 8.24 12.13 -6.00
C PHE A 86 8.72 13.56 -5.80
N PHE A 87 7.78 14.50 -5.76
CA PHE A 87 8.12 15.88 -5.48
C PHE A 87 7.08 16.54 -4.59
N CYS A 88 7.53 17.54 -3.86
CA CYS A 88 6.73 18.40 -3.01
C CYS A 88 7.27 19.83 -3.14
N MET A 89 6.38 20.80 -3.30
CA MET A 89 6.72 22.21 -3.40
C MET A 89 5.86 22.96 -2.39
N ALA A 90 6.51 23.73 -1.54
CA ALA A 90 5.87 24.46 -0.46
C ALA A 90 6.31 25.93 -0.46
N GLN A 91 5.41 26.78 -0.01
CA GLN A 91 5.61 28.21 0.17
C GLN A 91 5.34 28.59 1.64
N GLY A 92 6.02 29.60 2.15
CA GLY A 92 5.78 30.16 3.48
C GLY A 92 6.85 31.18 3.86
N ASN A 93 6.57 32.01 4.86
CA ASN A 93 7.52 33.03 5.31
C ASN A 93 7.62 33.03 6.86
N PRO A 94 8.61 32.37 7.48
CA PRO A 94 9.83 31.84 6.88
C PRO A 94 9.59 30.67 5.92
N ARG A 95 10.52 30.51 4.96
CA ARG A 95 10.55 29.39 4.02
C ARG A 95 10.39 28.07 4.77
N PRO A 96 9.46 27.19 4.37
CA PRO A 96 9.26 25.92 5.03
C PRO A 96 10.46 24.97 4.89
N THR A 97 10.57 24.04 5.82
CA THR A 97 11.38 22.81 5.67
C THR A 97 10.49 21.68 5.19
N ILE A 98 10.98 20.82 4.29
CA ILE A 98 10.23 19.65 3.82
C ILE A 98 10.81 18.37 4.43
N THR A 99 9.95 17.58 5.06
CA THR A 99 10.28 16.24 5.57
C THR A 99 9.42 15.19 4.88
N TRP A 100 10.04 14.07 4.50
CA TRP A 100 9.36 12.96 3.83
C TRP A 100 9.09 11.82 4.81
N PHE A 101 7.92 11.21 4.69
CA PHE A 101 7.48 10.07 5.49
C PHE A 101 6.99 8.93 4.60
N LYS A 102 7.19 7.70 5.07
CA LYS A 102 6.55 6.48 4.54
C LYS A 102 5.88 5.75 5.68
N ASP A 103 4.59 5.48 5.51
CA ASP A 103 3.78 4.73 6.49
C ASP A 103 3.87 5.30 7.91
N GLY A 104 4.03 6.63 8.02
CA GLY A 104 4.16 7.37 9.28
C GLY A 104 5.58 7.46 9.85
N ALA A 105 6.56 6.80 9.25
CA ALA A 105 7.97 6.90 9.64
C ALA A 105 8.72 7.93 8.77
N GLU A 106 9.54 8.76 9.40
CA GLU A 106 10.41 9.72 8.69
C GLU A 106 11.45 8.97 7.86
N LEU A 107 11.69 9.46 6.65
CA LEU A 107 12.67 8.90 5.72
C LEU A 107 13.96 9.72 5.75
N TYR A 108 15.08 9.02 5.90
CA TYR A 108 16.42 9.61 5.87
C TYR A 108 17.17 9.18 4.62
N GLN A 109 17.99 10.09 4.08
CA GLN A 109 18.83 9.82 2.91
C GLN A 109 19.74 8.60 3.14
N HIS A 110 19.77 7.70 2.16
CA HIS A 110 20.68 6.56 2.12
C HIS A 110 20.95 6.15 0.68
N ARG A 111 21.82 5.16 0.42
CA ARG A 111 22.27 4.79 -0.93
C ARG A 111 21.15 4.69 -1.99
N PHE A 112 20.01 4.11 -1.65
CA PHE A 112 18.89 3.85 -2.56
C PHE A 112 17.74 4.86 -2.45
N PHE A 113 17.88 5.86 -1.57
CA PHE A 113 16.88 6.87 -1.27
C PHE A 113 17.57 8.23 -1.17
N GLN A 114 17.35 9.09 -2.15
CA GLN A 114 17.98 10.39 -2.23
C GLN A 114 16.94 11.50 -2.17
N VAL A 115 17.27 12.61 -1.51
CA VAL A 115 16.44 13.81 -1.48
C VAL A 115 17.25 14.99 -2.00
N HIS A 116 16.65 15.71 -2.94
CA HIS A 116 17.25 16.88 -3.58
C HIS A 116 16.34 18.08 -3.37
N GLU A 117 16.88 19.11 -2.73
CA GLU A 117 16.15 20.35 -2.45
C GLU A 117 16.61 21.49 -3.35
N SER A 118 15.66 22.32 -3.75
CA SER A 118 15.88 23.49 -4.58
C SER A 118 15.09 24.65 -4.01
N HIS A 119 15.80 25.75 -3.73
CA HIS A 119 15.20 27.02 -3.32
C HIS A 119 14.79 27.77 -4.59
N ILE A 120 13.48 27.88 -4.84
CA ILE A 120 12.96 28.48 -6.08
C ILE A 120 12.93 30.00 -5.94
N ASP A 121 12.37 30.49 -4.83
CA ASP A 121 12.31 31.92 -4.46
C ASP A 121 12.72 32.09 -2.99
N ALA A 122 12.55 33.27 -2.38
CA ALA A 122 12.89 33.51 -0.98
C ALA A 122 12.03 32.68 0.01
N ASP A 123 10.78 32.42 -0.37
CA ASP A 123 9.72 31.79 0.42
C ASP A 123 9.29 30.42 -0.12
N ILE A 124 9.76 30.02 -1.32
CA ILE A 124 9.37 28.77 -1.98
C ILE A 124 10.50 27.74 -2.00
N ILE A 125 10.22 26.53 -1.51
CA ILE A 125 11.11 25.36 -1.57
C ILE A 125 10.49 24.25 -2.42
N LYS A 126 11.31 23.54 -3.19
CA LYS A 126 10.95 22.30 -3.86
C LYS A 126 11.86 21.18 -3.37
N SER A 127 11.28 20.09 -2.88
CA SER A 127 11.98 18.86 -2.52
C SER A 127 11.60 17.75 -3.49
N LYS A 128 12.60 17.02 -3.98
CA LYS A 128 12.46 15.89 -4.89
C LYS A 128 13.06 14.66 -4.23
N MET A 129 12.29 13.60 -4.13
CA MET A 129 12.68 12.33 -3.53
C MET A 129 12.83 11.27 -4.62
N GLU A 130 13.93 10.54 -4.64
CA GLU A 130 14.22 9.50 -5.63
C GLU A 130 14.50 8.16 -4.92
N ILE A 131 13.85 7.09 -5.41
CA ILE A 131 14.17 5.71 -5.03
C ILE A 131 14.69 4.99 -6.28
N ASP A 132 15.89 4.43 -6.18
CA ASP A 132 16.56 3.75 -7.29
C ASP A 132 17.54 2.66 -6.78
N PRO A 133 17.35 1.38 -7.14
CA PRO A 133 16.21 0.81 -7.84
C PRO A 133 15.01 0.59 -6.90
N THR A 134 13.79 0.62 -7.45
CA THR A 134 12.60 0.27 -6.67
C THR A 134 12.42 -1.22 -6.43
N THR A 135 11.80 -1.54 -5.31
CA THR A 135 11.49 -2.87 -4.80
C THR A 135 10.02 -2.95 -4.41
N GLN A 136 9.53 -4.16 -4.11
CA GLN A 136 8.16 -4.35 -3.61
C GLN A 136 7.95 -3.69 -2.22
N MET A 137 9.02 -3.45 -1.46
CA MET A 137 8.94 -2.84 -0.12
C MET A 137 8.71 -1.32 -0.17
N ASP A 138 8.89 -0.71 -1.34
CA ASP A 138 8.66 0.72 -1.55
C ASP A 138 7.18 1.06 -1.71
N ALA A 139 6.29 0.06 -1.75
CA ALA A 139 4.84 0.28 -1.72
C ALA A 139 4.44 0.76 -0.32
N GLY A 140 3.53 1.73 -0.28
CA GLY A 140 3.13 2.34 0.99
C GLY A 140 2.39 3.66 0.82
N TYR A 141 2.14 4.33 1.94
CA TYR A 141 1.65 5.70 1.96
C TYR A 141 2.81 6.66 2.17
N TYR A 142 3.09 7.50 1.18
CA TYR A 142 4.09 8.55 1.30
C TYR A 142 3.44 9.87 1.64
N GLU A 143 4.09 10.65 2.48
CA GLU A 143 3.64 11.99 2.87
C GLU A 143 4.83 12.95 2.82
N CYS A 144 4.64 14.13 2.22
CA CYS A 144 5.50 15.27 2.47
C CYS A 144 4.85 16.18 3.50
N GLN A 145 5.64 16.59 4.48
CA GLN A 145 5.29 17.59 5.48
C GLN A 145 6.09 18.86 5.18
N ALA A 146 5.40 19.98 5.02
CA ALA A 146 6.01 21.31 4.98
C ALA A 146 5.79 21.97 6.34
N ASP A 147 6.85 22.45 6.96
CA ASP A 147 6.83 22.96 8.33
C ASP A 147 7.50 24.34 8.40
N ASN A 148 6.83 25.29 9.05
CA ASN A 148 7.45 26.51 9.53
C ASN A 148 6.86 26.93 10.88
N ILE A 149 7.35 28.02 11.46
CA ILE A 149 6.96 28.48 12.80
C ILE A 149 5.46 28.80 12.95
N TYR A 150 4.71 28.94 11.85
CA TYR A 150 3.31 29.36 11.86
C TYR A 150 2.35 28.21 11.58
N ALA A 151 2.71 27.28 10.70
CA ALA A 151 1.82 26.18 10.29
C ALA A 151 2.59 24.96 9.78
N ILE A 152 1.92 23.82 9.83
CA ILE A 152 2.35 22.57 9.20
C ILE A 152 1.29 22.15 8.18
N ASP A 153 1.69 21.97 6.93
CA ASP A 153 0.86 21.37 5.88
C ASP A 153 1.42 20.00 5.49
N ARG A 154 0.52 19.05 5.20
CA ARG A 154 0.87 17.66 4.87
C ARG A 154 0.11 17.23 3.63
N ARG A 155 0.82 16.61 2.67
CA ARG A 155 0.21 15.99 1.49
C ARG A 155 0.80 14.61 1.30
N GLY A 156 -0.08 13.62 1.23
CA GLY A 156 0.33 12.24 1.00
C GLY A 156 -0.55 11.50 0.01
N PHE A 157 0.04 10.45 -0.54
CA PHE A 157 -0.52 9.61 -1.59
C PHE A 157 -0.04 8.17 -1.42
N ARG A 158 -0.79 7.24 -1.97
CA ARG A 158 -0.45 5.81 -1.91
C ARG A 158 0.30 5.41 -3.17
N THR A 159 1.24 4.49 -3.02
CA THR A 159 1.95 3.88 -4.15
C THR A 159 1.81 2.38 -4.10
N ASP A 160 1.77 1.78 -5.27
CA ASP A 160 1.81 0.34 -5.48
C ASP A 160 2.75 0.02 -6.64
N TYR A 161 3.06 -1.26 -6.86
CA TYR A 161 3.93 -1.67 -7.95
C TYR A 161 3.16 -2.46 -9.02
N VAL A 162 3.61 -2.31 -10.26
CA VAL A 162 3.19 -3.15 -11.38
C VAL A 162 4.33 -4.06 -11.82
N MET A 163 4.01 -5.31 -12.08
CA MET A 163 4.93 -6.23 -12.74
C MET A 163 4.77 -6.04 -14.25
N ILE A 164 5.83 -5.58 -14.92
CA ILE A 164 5.87 -5.63 -16.38
C ILE A 164 6.36 -7.03 -16.74
N ASN A 165 5.42 -7.88 -17.16
CA ASN A 165 5.76 -9.12 -17.84
C ASN A 165 6.04 -8.77 -19.31
N PHE A 166 7.26 -9.05 -19.78
CA PHE A 166 7.60 -9.01 -21.20
C PHE A 166 7.20 -10.32 -21.87
#